data_AF-A0A2A7WT90-F1
#
_entry.id   AF-A0A2A7WT90-F1
#
_cell.length_a   1.000
_cell.length_b   1.000
_cell.length_c   1.000
_cell.angle_alpha   90.00
_cell.angle_beta   90.00
_cell.angle_gamma   90.00
#
_symmetry.space_group_name_H-M   'P 1'
#
loop_
_entity.id
_entity.type
_entity.pdbx_description
1 polymer ?
#
loop_
_entity_poly.entity_id
_entity_poly.type
_entity_poly.pdbx_seq_one_letter_code
_entity_poly.pdbx_strand_id
1 'polypeptide(L)'
;MNYIKSNKLFIGLLIAAVVALGFFAPTIYNYTKHSLKVHKIESEKKAFLIEIEKQAKEGKMINSPFKLGESSALIRKNWGKSDMFKEEDMNKEPTKMHPFFMDLFSDGLIPMKYRSRIYSKHDTKFEITHENKIKSITSVDKRLDKLKRNELTKYFGKPSIEGKDYVVYRVGDYQLLFNFWHDEEFFNTTRYTILRKDSKKQIAEIKEIAQLAKKGKVPDVPISIGETKNGVYKIMGEPEDTNIPGLTLRYKKASIEVDEKTKKVIDISPNAQFYQASFVTVKNTLGEPYKEEQKQKVTSPVISYRFGKYELTFFFFTESSSNPELSGIMLSEIESQ
;
A
#
# COMPACT_ATOMS: atom_id res chain seq x y z
N MET A 1 54.87 70.00 14.84
CA MET A 1 55.11 68.97 15.87
C MET A 1 53.84 68.15 16.18
N ASN A 2 53.15 67.60 15.17
CA ASN A 2 51.85 66.88 15.34
C ASN A 2 51.79 65.48 14.70
N TYR A 3 52.91 64.93 14.21
CA TYR A 3 52.92 63.62 13.55
C TYR A 3 52.97 62.40 14.50
N ILE A 4 53.20 62.62 15.80
CA ILE A 4 53.45 61.51 16.75
C ILE A 4 52.15 61.00 17.42
N LYS A 5 51.04 61.75 17.37
CA LYS A 5 49.76 61.33 17.97
C LYS A 5 48.94 60.39 17.07
N SER A 6 49.20 60.32 15.75
CA SER A 6 48.42 59.47 14.82
C SER A 6 48.80 57.99 14.86
N ASN A 7 50.04 57.64 15.24
CA ASN A 7 50.49 56.24 15.21
C ASN A 7 49.96 55.39 16.37
N LYS A 8 49.63 55.98 17.52
CA LYS A 8 49.11 55.23 18.67
C LYS A 8 47.67 54.74 18.44
N LEU A 9 46.87 55.50 17.68
CA LEU A 9 45.49 55.13 17.34
C LEU A 9 45.46 53.97 16.33
N PHE A 10 46.42 53.96 15.39
CA PHE A 10 46.53 52.92 14.36
C PHE A 10 46.99 51.57 14.92
N ILE A 11 47.96 51.58 15.85
CA ILE A 11 48.43 50.37 16.53
C ILE A 11 47.34 49.79 17.45
N GLY A 12 46.56 50.65 18.14
CA GLY A 12 45.43 50.21 18.96
C GLY A 12 44.32 49.53 18.16
N LEU A 13 43.99 50.06 16.96
CA LEU A 13 43.02 49.46 16.04
C LEU A 13 43.48 48.10 15.49
N LEU A 14 44.77 47.95 15.17
CA LEU A 14 45.35 46.69 14.72
C LEU A 14 45.30 45.60 15.81
N ILE A 15 45.63 45.94 17.06
CA ILE A 15 45.55 44.99 18.17
C ILE A 15 44.09 44.62 18.46
N ALA A 16 43.16 45.57 18.44
CA ALA A 16 41.73 45.30 18.61
C ALA A 16 41.17 44.40 17.49
N ALA A 17 41.61 44.58 16.24
CA ALA A 17 41.22 43.71 15.13
C ALA A 17 41.77 42.28 15.27
N VAL A 18 43.01 42.11 15.74
CA VAL A 18 43.62 40.79 15.98
C VAL A 18 42.94 40.08 17.16
N VAL A 19 42.60 40.79 18.23
CA VAL A 19 41.86 40.22 19.38
C VAL A 19 40.42 39.85 18.99
N ALA A 20 39.74 40.69 18.20
CA ALA A 20 38.41 40.38 17.67
C ALA A 20 38.46 39.14 16.75
N LEU A 21 39.43 39.06 15.84
CA LEU A 21 39.63 37.86 15.01
C LEU A 21 39.97 36.62 15.84
N GLY A 22 40.74 36.74 16.92
CA GLY A 22 41.04 35.65 17.85
C GLY A 22 39.82 35.13 18.61
N PHE A 23 38.87 36.02 18.98
CA PHE A 23 37.63 35.65 19.66
C PHE A 23 36.56 35.09 18.70
N PHE A 24 36.48 35.60 17.48
CA PHE A 24 35.47 35.17 16.50
C PHE A 24 35.94 34.03 15.58
N ALA A 25 37.24 33.78 15.43
CA ALA A 25 37.76 32.69 14.60
C ALA A 25 37.27 31.29 15.03
N PRO A 26 37.21 30.93 16.33
CA PRO A 26 36.65 29.65 16.75
C PRO A 26 35.18 29.49 16.37
N THR A 27 34.39 30.56 16.47
CA THR A 27 32.95 30.58 16.15
C THR A 27 32.72 30.44 14.65
N ILE A 28 33.49 31.17 13.83
CA ILE A 28 33.44 31.09 12.35
C ILE A 28 33.94 29.71 11.87
N TYR A 29 34.99 29.17 12.48
CA TYR A 29 35.50 27.83 12.17
C TYR A 29 34.49 26.73 12.53
N ASN A 30 33.84 26.83 13.69
CA ASN A 30 32.79 25.88 14.09
C ASN A 30 31.56 26.00 13.18
N TYR A 31 31.16 27.22 12.80
CA TYR A 31 30.04 27.45 11.89
C TYR A 31 30.31 26.90 10.47
N THR A 32 31.48 27.16 9.90
CA THR A 32 31.87 26.66 8.58
C THR A 32 32.00 25.14 8.57
N LYS A 33 32.61 24.54 9.60
CA LYS A 33 32.67 23.08 9.78
C LYS A 33 31.27 22.45 9.91
N HIS A 34 30.37 23.11 10.65
CA HIS A 34 28.99 22.66 10.78
C HIS A 34 28.22 22.78 9.44
N SER A 35 28.36 23.91 8.73
CA SER A 35 27.76 24.14 7.42
C SER A 35 28.21 23.12 6.37
N LEU A 36 29.52 22.83 6.30
CA LEU A 36 30.07 21.79 5.42
C LEU A 36 29.51 20.40 5.75
N LYS A 37 29.37 20.07 7.05
CA LYS A 37 28.78 18.81 7.49
C LYS A 37 27.30 18.70 7.09
N VAL A 38 26.51 19.76 7.25
CA VAL A 38 25.10 19.80 6.85
C VAL A 38 24.97 19.64 5.33
N HIS A 39 25.74 20.39 4.54
CA HIS A 39 25.71 20.31 3.08
C HIS A 39 26.07 18.91 2.57
N LYS A 40 27.11 18.30 3.16
CA LYS A 40 27.49 16.91 2.83
C LYS A 40 26.34 15.93 3.10
N ILE A 41 25.71 16.01 4.27
CA ILE A 41 24.58 15.13 4.62
C ILE A 41 23.41 15.32 3.65
N GLU A 42 23.05 16.54 3.29
CA GLU A 42 21.98 16.81 2.33
C GLU A 42 22.31 16.27 0.93
N SER A 43 23.56 16.41 0.48
CA SER A 43 24.01 15.88 -0.81
C SER A 43 23.95 14.35 -0.86
N GLU A 44 24.35 13.67 0.23
CA GLU A 44 24.28 12.21 0.36
C GLU A 44 22.83 11.70 0.34
N LYS A 45 21.92 12.37 1.07
CA LYS A 45 20.49 12.05 1.06
C LYS A 45 19.88 12.20 -0.33
N LYS A 46 20.19 13.31 -1.02
CA LYS A 46 19.70 13.56 -2.37
C LYS A 46 20.21 12.52 -3.36
N ALA A 47 21.49 12.17 -3.29
CA ALA A 47 22.07 11.12 -4.13
C ALA A 47 21.39 9.76 -3.89
N PHE A 48 21.10 9.43 -2.63
CA PHE A 48 20.37 8.22 -2.28
C PHE A 48 18.94 8.19 -2.81
N LEU A 49 18.20 9.30 -2.73
CA LEU A 49 16.85 9.40 -3.30
C LEU A 49 16.85 9.27 -4.83
N ILE A 50 17.84 9.84 -5.51
CA ILE A 50 18.06 9.67 -6.96
C ILE A 50 18.31 8.20 -7.29
N GLU A 51 19.13 7.51 -6.49
CA GLU A 51 19.39 6.07 -6.65
C GLU A 51 18.10 5.25 -6.49
N ILE A 52 17.29 5.52 -5.46
CA ILE A 52 16.01 4.85 -5.22
C ILE A 52 15.10 5.02 -6.43
N GLU A 53 14.93 6.27 -6.88
CA GLU A 53 14.07 6.60 -8.02
C GLU A 53 14.53 5.88 -9.30
N LYS A 54 15.83 5.90 -9.59
CA LYS A 54 16.40 5.25 -10.77
C LYS A 54 16.15 3.74 -10.76
N GLN A 55 16.43 3.06 -9.65
CA GLN A 55 16.20 1.62 -9.53
C GLN A 55 14.70 1.29 -9.65
N ALA A 56 13.86 2.10 -9.01
CA ALA A 56 12.41 1.91 -9.03
C ALA A 56 11.81 2.07 -10.44
N LYS A 57 12.31 3.00 -11.28
CA LYS A 57 11.89 3.09 -12.69
C LYS A 57 12.15 1.82 -13.48
N GLU A 58 13.12 1.00 -13.06
CA GLU A 58 13.43 -0.30 -13.67
C GLU A 58 12.75 -1.49 -12.97
N GLY A 59 11.93 -1.24 -11.93
CA GLY A 59 11.32 -2.27 -11.10
C GLY A 59 12.31 -3.00 -10.20
N LYS A 60 13.48 -2.41 -9.92
CA LYS A 60 14.53 -2.94 -9.05
C LYS A 60 14.57 -2.19 -7.72
N MET A 61 15.06 -2.86 -6.70
CA MET A 61 15.38 -2.29 -5.40
C MET A 61 16.87 -1.98 -5.30
N ILE A 62 17.26 -0.96 -4.53
CA ILE A 62 18.67 -0.77 -4.16
C ILE A 62 19.23 -2.05 -3.52
N ASN A 63 20.50 -2.36 -3.82
CA ASN A 63 21.18 -3.58 -3.36
C ASN A 63 20.55 -4.90 -3.86
N SER A 64 19.60 -4.85 -4.79
CA SER A 64 18.98 -6.03 -5.40
C SER A 64 19.14 -6.00 -6.92
N PRO A 65 19.75 -7.02 -7.54
CA PRO A 65 19.85 -7.10 -8.99
C PRO A 65 18.52 -7.52 -9.66
N PHE A 66 17.54 -7.99 -8.88
CA PHE A 66 16.30 -8.58 -9.40
C PHE A 66 15.21 -7.54 -9.63
N LYS A 67 14.35 -7.84 -10.60
CA LYS A 67 13.21 -7.02 -10.97
C LYS A 67 11.88 -7.64 -10.57
N LEU A 68 10.90 -6.80 -10.30
CA LEU A 68 9.51 -7.26 -10.17
C LEU A 68 9.06 -8.03 -11.41
N GLY A 69 8.34 -9.12 -11.19
CA GLY A 69 7.86 -10.04 -12.21
C GLY A 69 8.85 -11.14 -12.62
N GLU A 70 10.14 -11.04 -12.24
CA GLU A 70 11.11 -12.10 -12.50
C GLU A 70 10.83 -13.36 -11.69
N SER A 71 11.36 -14.49 -12.15
CA SER A 71 11.21 -15.76 -11.44
C SER A 71 12.02 -15.79 -10.15
N SER A 72 11.40 -16.24 -9.05
CA SER A 72 12.08 -16.51 -7.78
C SER A 72 13.18 -17.58 -7.88
N ALA A 73 13.21 -18.36 -8.97
CA ALA A 73 14.31 -19.27 -9.27
C ALA A 73 15.62 -18.51 -9.53
N LEU A 74 15.56 -17.30 -10.11
CA LEU A 74 16.75 -16.45 -10.33
C LEU A 74 17.34 -15.96 -9.01
N ILE A 75 16.49 -15.64 -8.02
CA ILE A 75 16.95 -15.30 -6.68
C ILE A 75 17.69 -16.49 -6.08
N ARG A 76 17.09 -17.68 -6.14
CA ARG A 76 17.72 -18.89 -5.59
C ARG A 76 19.04 -19.23 -6.29
N LYS A 77 19.13 -19.02 -7.60
CA LYS A 77 20.35 -19.25 -8.38
C LYS A 77 21.48 -18.31 -7.97
N ASN A 78 21.18 -17.02 -7.77
CA ASN A 78 22.22 -16.01 -7.52
C ASN A 78 22.54 -15.83 -6.03
N TRP A 79 21.54 -15.92 -5.15
CA TRP A 79 21.69 -15.65 -3.70
C TRP A 79 21.55 -16.93 -2.84
N GLY A 80 21.26 -18.08 -3.45
CA GLY A 80 21.12 -19.34 -2.73
C GLY A 80 19.77 -19.51 -2.02
N LYS A 81 19.74 -20.37 -1.01
CA LYS A 81 18.54 -20.57 -0.17
C LYS A 81 18.34 -19.35 0.73
N SER A 82 17.08 -18.94 0.90
CA SER A 82 16.72 -17.85 1.82
C SER A 82 17.07 -18.22 3.26
N ASP A 83 17.52 -17.23 4.04
CA ASP A 83 17.79 -17.38 5.48
C ASP A 83 16.50 -17.74 6.25
N MET A 84 15.35 -17.25 5.78
CA MET A 84 14.04 -17.65 6.27
C MET A 84 13.07 -17.87 5.11
N PHE A 85 12.48 -19.07 5.07
CA PHE A 85 11.32 -19.38 4.25
C PHE A 85 10.11 -19.44 5.18
N LYS A 86 9.22 -18.46 5.06
CA LYS A 86 7.91 -18.50 5.72
C LYS A 86 6.87 -18.76 4.65
N GLU A 87 6.42 -20.01 4.59
CA GLU A 87 5.15 -20.35 3.95
C GLU A 87 4.08 -20.15 5.01
N GLU A 88 3.43 -18.99 4.95
CA GLU A 88 2.23 -18.75 5.74
C GLU A 88 1.10 -19.47 5.02
N ASP A 89 0.74 -20.64 5.56
CA ASP A 89 -0.47 -21.33 5.17
C ASP A 89 -1.63 -20.67 5.90
N MET A 90 -2.31 -19.74 5.22
CA MET A 90 -3.49 -19.07 5.78
C MET A 90 -4.68 -20.03 6.00
N ASN A 91 -4.53 -21.31 5.63
CA ASN A 91 -5.49 -22.36 5.95
C ASN A 91 -5.35 -22.90 7.38
N LYS A 92 -4.33 -22.51 8.15
CA LYS A 92 -4.32 -22.81 9.60
C LYS A 92 -5.28 -21.85 10.29
N GLU A 93 -6.34 -22.39 10.88
CA GLU A 93 -7.40 -21.64 11.56
C GLU A 93 -6.83 -20.43 12.33
N PRO A 94 -7.16 -19.20 11.90
CA PRO A 94 -6.84 -18.03 12.68
C PRO A 94 -7.70 -18.12 13.94
N THR A 95 -7.09 -18.54 15.05
CA THR A 95 -7.72 -18.82 16.35
C THR A 95 -8.46 -17.63 16.98
N LYS A 96 -8.57 -16.49 16.27
CA LYS A 96 -9.26 -15.26 16.69
C LYS A 96 -9.91 -14.48 15.52
N MET A 97 -10.42 -15.12 14.48
CA MET A 97 -11.26 -14.42 13.48
C MET A 97 -12.72 -14.29 13.94
N HIS A 98 -13.34 -13.17 13.57
CA HIS A 98 -14.74 -12.84 13.86
C HIS A 98 -15.70 -13.82 13.13
N PRO A 99 -16.85 -14.22 13.72
CA PRO A 99 -17.78 -15.21 13.13
C PRO A 99 -18.23 -14.90 11.71
N PHE A 100 -18.37 -13.63 11.35
CA PHE A 100 -18.69 -13.18 9.99
C PHE A 100 -17.69 -13.67 8.91
N PHE A 101 -16.41 -13.88 9.29
CA PHE A 101 -15.39 -14.42 8.40
C PHE A 101 -15.33 -15.95 8.44
N MET A 102 -15.80 -16.59 9.51
CA MET A 102 -15.88 -18.06 9.56
C MET A 102 -16.77 -18.57 8.42
N ASP A 103 -17.91 -17.94 8.16
CA ASP A 103 -18.82 -18.33 7.06
C ASP A 103 -18.25 -18.12 5.64
N LEU A 104 -17.19 -17.31 5.49
CA LEU A 104 -16.50 -17.05 4.21
C LEU A 104 -15.26 -17.95 4.02
N PHE A 105 -14.71 -18.51 5.11
CA PHE A 105 -13.46 -19.27 5.11
C PHE A 105 -13.60 -20.74 5.56
N SER A 106 -14.70 -21.11 6.24
CA SER A 106 -14.94 -22.47 6.78
C SER A 106 -15.04 -23.56 5.71
N ASP A 107 -15.34 -23.18 4.47
CA ASP A 107 -15.69 -24.15 3.42
C ASP A 107 -14.53 -24.49 2.48
N GLY A 108 -13.28 -24.14 2.84
CA GLY A 108 -12.10 -24.58 2.11
C GLY A 108 -11.95 -24.01 0.68
N LEU A 109 -12.67 -22.93 0.35
CA LEU A 109 -12.74 -22.38 -1.01
C LEU A 109 -11.67 -21.33 -1.35
N ILE A 110 -10.77 -20.97 -0.43
CA ILE A 110 -9.72 -19.96 -0.68
C ILE A 110 -8.37 -20.34 -0.07
N PRO A 111 -7.50 -21.08 -0.79
CA PRO A 111 -6.10 -21.19 -0.43
C PRO A 111 -5.33 -19.96 -0.95
N MET A 112 -5.22 -18.89 -0.17
CA MET A 112 -4.21 -17.86 -0.42
C MET A 112 -2.87 -18.33 0.16
N LYS A 113 -2.06 -19.01 -0.65
CA LYS A 113 -0.66 -19.32 -0.31
C LYS A 113 0.26 -18.22 -0.85
N TYR A 114 0.56 -17.23 -0.02
CA TYR A 114 1.68 -16.34 -0.28
C TYR A 114 2.96 -16.95 0.28
N ARG A 115 4.04 -16.92 -0.51
CA ARG A 115 5.36 -17.35 -0.06
C ARG A 115 6.22 -16.12 0.12
N SER A 116 6.57 -15.83 1.37
CA SER A 116 7.56 -14.80 1.66
C SER A 116 8.95 -15.43 1.79
N ARG A 117 9.94 -14.81 1.13
CA ARG A 117 11.34 -15.22 1.26
C ARG A 117 12.16 -14.04 1.74
N ILE A 118 12.81 -14.24 2.88
CA ILE A 118 13.64 -13.20 3.51
C ILE A 118 15.11 -13.58 3.31
N TYR A 119 15.88 -12.63 2.78
CA TYR A 119 17.32 -12.77 2.57
C TYR A 119 18.02 -11.69 3.41
N SER A 120 18.23 -12.03 4.68
CA SER A 120 18.76 -11.12 5.70
C SER A 120 20.16 -10.61 5.35
N LYS A 121 20.97 -11.40 4.66
CA LYS A 121 22.31 -11.00 4.20
C LYS A 121 22.34 -9.78 3.26
N HIS A 122 21.20 -9.44 2.66
CA HIS A 122 21.09 -8.36 1.68
C HIS A 122 20.13 -7.26 2.13
N ASP A 123 19.70 -7.26 3.40
CA ASP A 123 18.70 -6.32 3.93
C ASP A 123 17.47 -6.21 3.00
N THR A 124 17.08 -7.34 2.39
CA THR A 124 16.07 -7.39 1.32
C THR A 124 15.12 -8.56 1.53
N LYS A 125 13.82 -8.29 1.41
CA LYS A 125 12.73 -9.28 1.44
C LYS A 125 12.03 -9.31 0.08
N PHE A 126 11.65 -10.51 -0.36
CA PHE A 126 10.83 -10.72 -1.54
C PHE A 126 9.50 -11.35 -1.15
N GLU A 127 8.42 -10.83 -1.72
CA GLU A 127 7.13 -11.49 -1.72
C GLU A 127 6.93 -12.16 -3.08
N ILE A 128 6.62 -13.46 -3.07
CA ILE A 128 6.55 -14.29 -4.27
C ILE A 128 5.09 -14.73 -4.49
N THR A 129 4.61 -14.58 -5.73
CA THR A 129 3.28 -15.06 -6.14
C THR A 129 3.23 -16.59 -6.21
N HIS A 130 2.03 -17.15 -6.32
CA HIS A 130 1.84 -18.59 -6.57
C HIS A 130 2.47 -19.06 -7.90
N GLU A 131 2.60 -18.16 -8.89
CA GLU A 131 3.34 -18.39 -10.14
C GLU A 131 4.87 -18.34 -9.98
N ASN A 132 5.38 -18.28 -8.75
CA ASN A 132 6.80 -18.15 -8.43
C ASN A 132 7.47 -16.89 -8.99
N LYS A 133 6.73 -15.80 -9.19
CA LYS A 133 7.26 -14.50 -9.65
C LYS A 133 7.39 -13.50 -8.50
N ILE A 134 8.35 -12.58 -8.60
CA ILE A 134 8.53 -11.51 -7.61
C ILE A 134 7.37 -10.52 -7.71
N LYS A 135 6.57 -10.42 -6.65
CA LYS A 135 5.45 -9.48 -6.53
C LYS A 135 5.91 -8.14 -5.97
N SER A 136 6.67 -8.19 -4.89
CA SER A 136 7.21 -7.03 -4.19
C SER A 136 8.65 -7.29 -3.73
N ILE A 137 9.41 -6.21 -3.63
CA ILE A 137 10.75 -6.20 -3.02
C ILE A 137 10.69 -5.17 -1.90
N THR A 138 11.19 -5.50 -0.71
CA THR A 138 11.30 -4.57 0.44
C THR A 138 12.75 -4.48 0.88
N SER A 139 13.25 -3.26 1.08
CA SER A 139 14.59 -3.00 1.63
C SER A 139 14.49 -2.42 3.03
N VAL A 140 15.42 -2.82 3.90
CA VAL A 140 15.66 -2.27 5.23
C VAL A 140 17.05 -1.62 5.34
N ASP A 141 17.55 -1.06 4.22
CA ASP A 141 18.84 -0.36 4.18
C ASP A 141 18.90 0.75 5.23
N LYS A 142 19.92 0.73 6.11
CA LYS A 142 20.09 1.68 7.22
C LYS A 142 20.18 3.14 6.80
N ARG A 143 20.48 3.43 5.53
CA ARG A 143 20.45 4.82 5.01
C ARG A 143 19.03 5.40 5.05
N LEU A 144 17.99 4.55 5.05
CA LEU A 144 16.59 4.96 5.16
C LEU A 144 16.29 5.65 6.48
N ASP A 145 16.94 5.25 7.59
CA ASP A 145 16.70 5.83 8.93
C ASP A 145 16.97 7.34 8.97
N LYS A 146 17.75 7.85 8.00
CA LYS A 146 18.08 9.27 7.86
C LYS A 146 17.06 10.07 7.06
N LEU A 147 16.11 9.40 6.40
CA LEU A 147 15.11 10.03 5.54
C LEU A 147 13.82 10.30 6.33
N LYS A 148 13.42 11.57 6.33
CA LYS A 148 12.16 12.03 6.92
C LYS A 148 11.06 12.18 5.87
N ARG A 149 9.80 12.09 6.30
CA ARG A 149 8.63 12.27 5.42
C ARG A 149 8.67 13.57 4.61
N ASN A 150 9.00 14.70 5.25
CA ASN A 150 9.06 15.99 4.58
C ASN A 150 10.17 16.06 3.51
N GLU A 151 11.28 15.34 3.70
CA GLU A 151 12.35 15.22 2.70
C GLU A 151 11.88 14.42 1.48
N LEU A 152 11.12 13.34 1.70
CA LEU A 152 10.50 12.57 0.63
C LEU A 152 9.51 13.42 -0.16
N THR A 153 8.63 14.17 0.52
CA THR A 153 7.67 15.07 -0.14
C THR A 153 8.36 16.22 -0.88
N LYS A 154 9.47 16.76 -0.34
CA LYS A 154 10.27 17.79 -1.04
C LYS A 154 10.90 17.24 -2.33
N TYR A 155 11.34 15.99 -2.33
CA TYR A 155 12.01 15.37 -3.48
C TYR A 155 11.02 14.81 -4.51
N PHE A 156 10.07 13.97 -4.09
CA PHE A 156 9.11 13.29 -4.97
C PHE A 156 7.84 14.10 -5.25
N GLY A 157 7.60 15.20 -4.54
CA GLY A 157 6.38 15.99 -4.63
C GLY A 157 5.25 15.46 -3.75
N LYS A 158 4.00 15.79 -4.07
CA LYS A 158 2.82 15.32 -3.33
C LYS A 158 2.69 13.79 -3.46
N PRO A 159 2.59 13.03 -2.35
CA PRO A 159 2.40 11.58 -2.43
C PRO A 159 1.06 11.23 -3.08
N SER A 160 1.02 10.08 -3.73
CA SER A 160 -0.22 9.51 -4.30
C SER A 160 -1.17 8.99 -3.22
N ILE A 161 -0.61 8.56 -2.08
CA ILE A 161 -1.36 8.18 -0.88
C ILE A 161 -0.52 8.59 0.32
N GLU A 162 -1.19 9.11 1.34
CA GLU A 162 -0.58 9.45 2.61
C GLU A 162 -1.40 8.85 3.74
N GLY A 163 -0.76 8.00 4.54
CA GLY A 163 -1.31 7.47 5.78
C GLY A 163 -0.56 8.02 6.99
N LYS A 164 -1.02 7.64 8.18
CA LYS A 164 -0.37 8.01 9.45
C LYS A 164 1.09 7.56 9.48
N ASP A 165 1.35 6.31 9.08
CA ASP A 165 2.67 5.67 9.21
C ASP A 165 3.31 5.30 7.87
N TYR A 166 2.78 5.82 6.76
CA TYR A 166 3.31 5.53 5.44
C TYR A 166 3.02 6.64 4.42
N VAL A 167 3.83 6.68 3.36
CA VAL A 167 3.57 7.47 2.15
C VAL A 167 3.86 6.63 0.93
N VAL A 168 3.13 6.88 -0.16
CA VAL A 168 3.31 6.18 -1.43
C VAL A 168 3.51 7.16 -2.57
N TYR A 169 4.61 6.98 -3.30
CA TYR A 169 4.91 7.76 -4.50
C TYR A 169 4.83 6.88 -5.75
N ARG A 170 4.45 7.48 -6.88
CA ARG A 170 4.48 6.82 -8.18
C ARG A 170 5.79 7.12 -8.89
N VAL A 171 6.45 6.09 -9.40
CA VAL A 171 7.69 6.21 -10.16
C VAL A 171 7.58 5.34 -11.41
N GLY A 172 7.21 5.95 -12.54
CA GLY A 172 6.93 5.23 -13.79
C GLY A 172 5.79 4.24 -13.64
N ASP A 173 6.10 2.96 -13.88
CA ASP A 173 5.17 1.82 -13.77
C ASP A 173 5.25 1.11 -12.40
N TYR A 174 5.76 1.80 -11.38
CA TYR A 174 5.95 1.25 -10.06
C TYR A 174 5.48 2.21 -8.97
N GLN A 175 5.24 1.67 -7.79
CA GLN A 175 4.96 2.43 -6.58
C GLN A 175 6.09 2.24 -5.57
N LEU A 176 6.48 3.34 -4.94
CA LEU A 176 7.39 3.38 -3.81
C LEU A 176 6.57 3.58 -2.54
N LEU A 177 6.46 2.54 -1.73
CA LEU A 177 5.84 2.61 -0.41
C LEU A 177 6.94 2.81 0.64
N PHE A 178 6.95 3.95 1.32
CA PHE A 178 7.80 4.21 2.47
C PHE A 178 7.00 4.01 3.76
N ASN A 179 7.50 3.19 4.67
CA ASN A 179 6.90 3.03 5.99
C ASN A 179 7.76 3.75 7.03
N PHE A 180 7.08 4.38 7.98
CA PHE A 180 7.70 5.05 9.12
C PHE A 180 7.40 4.28 10.39
N TRP A 181 8.33 4.32 11.34
CA TRP A 181 8.03 3.97 12.72
C TRP A 181 7.70 5.24 13.50
N HIS A 182 6.73 5.12 14.41
CA HIS A 182 6.43 6.16 15.38
C HIS A 182 7.39 6.01 16.56
N ASP A 183 8.36 6.90 16.63
CA ASP A 183 8.96 7.29 17.90
C ASP A 183 8.47 8.71 18.21
N GLU A 184 8.19 9.03 19.47
CA GLU A 184 7.31 10.14 19.91
C GLU A 184 7.70 11.54 19.36
N GLU A 185 8.90 11.70 18.78
CA GLU A 185 9.39 12.97 18.22
C GLU A 185 9.81 12.91 16.72
N PHE A 186 9.91 11.73 16.08
CA PHE A 186 10.45 11.63 14.71
C PHE A 186 9.83 10.52 13.84
N PHE A 187 9.41 10.87 12.61
CA PHE A 187 9.03 9.92 11.57
C PHE A 187 10.24 9.52 10.71
N ASN A 188 10.98 8.50 11.14
CA ASN A 188 12.10 7.94 10.37
C ASN A 188 11.62 6.82 9.45
N THR A 189 12.14 6.79 8.23
CA THR A 189 11.82 5.74 7.25
C THR A 189 12.55 4.45 7.63
N THR A 190 11.84 3.38 7.95
CA THR A 190 12.48 2.11 8.36
C THR A 190 12.56 1.08 7.24
N ARG A 191 11.69 1.21 6.24
CA ARG A 191 11.66 0.32 5.08
C ARG A 191 10.98 1.01 3.91
N TYR A 192 11.39 0.64 2.70
CA TYR A 192 10.60 0.93 1.51
C TYR A 192 10.38 -0.32 0.67
N THR A 193 9.23 -0.35 0.01
CA THR A 193 8.77 -1.46 -0.82
C THR A 193 8.50 -0.95 -2.22
N ILE A 194 8.99 -1.68 -3.22
CA ILE A 194 8.64 -1.43 -4.61
C ILE A 194 7.55 -2.43 -4.99
N LEU A 195 6.46 -1.87 -5.47
CA LEU A 195 5.29 -2.62 -5.93
C LEU A 195 5.14 -2.37 -7.43
N ARG A 196 4.75 -3.42 -8.16
CA ARG A 196 4.35 -3.24 -9.56
C ARG A 196 3.08 -2.40 -9.52
N LYS A 197 3.05 -1.32 -10.29
CA LYS A 197 1.84 -0.51 -10.46
C LYS A 197 0.71 -1.42 -10.87
N ASP A 198 -0.48 -1.01 -10.47
CA ASP A 198 -1.71 -1.65 -10.86
C ASP A 198 -1.67 -1.96 -12.35
N SER A 199 -1.77 -3.23 -12.70
CA SER A 199 -1.64 -3.63 -14.09
C SER A 199 -2.79 -3.01 -14.89
N LYS A 200 -2.58 -2.67 -16.16
CA LYS A 200 -3.68 -2.26 -17.06
C LYS A 200 -4.90 -3.19 -16.97
N LYS A 201 -4.64 -4.48 -16.69
CA LYS A 201 -5.64 -5.51 -16.40
C LYS A 201 -6.48 -5.18 -15.15
N GLN A 202 -5.87 -4.89 -14.01
CA GLN A 202 -6.60 -4.54 -12.77
C GLN A 202 -7.45 -3.27 -12.92
N ILE A 203 -6.92 -2.26 -13.60
CA ILE A 203 -7.69 -1.03 -13.89
C ILE A 203 -8.88 -1.36 -14.81
N ALA A 204 -8.68 -2.18 -15.84
CA ALA A 204 -9.76 -2.60 -16.73
C ALA A 204 -10.83 -3.41 -15.98
N GLU A 205 -10.41 -4.31 -15.10
CA GLU A 205 -11.28 -5.15 -14.26
C GLU A 205 -12.12 -4.30 -13.29
N ILE A 206 -11.53 -3.33 -12.59
CA ILE A 206 -12.30 -2.40 -11.74
C ILE A 206 -13.31 -1.57 -12.56
N LYS A 207 -12.91 -1.12 -13.75
CA LYS A 207 -13.83 -0.41 -14.65
C LYS A 207 -14.96 -1.30 -15.12
N GLU A 208 -14.69 -2.56 -15.42
CA GLU A 208 -15.70 -3.55 -15.80
C GLU A 208 -16.68 -3.79 -14.66
N ILE A 209 -16.21 -4.04 -13.44
CA ILE A 209 -17.03 -4.17 -12.24
C ILE A 209 -17.96 -2.95 -12.10
N ALA A 210 -17.43 -1.74 -12.19
CA ALA A 210 -18.22 -0.52 -12.09
C ALA A 210 -19.26 -0.37 -13.21
N GLN A 211 -18.95 -0.80 -14.44
CA GLN A 211 -19.91 -0.77 -15.56
C GLN A 211 -21.02 -1.81 -15.40
N LEU A 212 -20.71 -2.98 -14.82
CA LEU A 212 -21.72 -3.99 -14.47
C LEU A 212 -22.60 -3.51 -13.31
N ALA A 213 -22.00 -2.90 -12.28
CA ALA A 213 -22.72 -2.38 -11.12
C ALA A 213 -23.79 -1.34 -11.50
N LYS A 214 -23.51 -0.47 -12.48
CA LYS A 214 -24.50 0.46 -13.05
C LYS A 214 -25.74 -0.22 -13.64
N LYS A 215 -25.62 -1.50 -14.00
CA LYS A 215 -26.70 -2.33 -14.56
C LYS A 215 -27.27 -3.32 -13.53
N GLY A 216 -26.93 -3.17 -12.26
CA GLY A 216 -27.36 -4.09 -11.20
C GLY A 216 -26.69 -5.47 -11.28
N LYS A 217 -25.50 -5.59 -11.89
CA LYS A 217 -24.79 -6.86 -12.08
C LYS A 217 -23.39 -6.85 -11.47
N VAL A 218 -22.84 -8.03 -11.22
CA VAL A 218 -21.44 -8.25 -10.83
C VAL A 218 -20.77 -9.23 -11.81
N PRO A 219 -19.43 -9.30 -11.90
CA PRO A 219 -18.74 -10.25 -12.75
C PRO A 219 -19.09 -11.70 -12.41
N ASP A 220 -19.12 -12.56 -13.43
CA ASP A 220 -19.28 -14.02 -13.35
C ASP A 220 -20.55 -14.58 -12.65
N VAL A 221 -21.48 -13.69 -12.27
CA VAL A 221 -22.78 -14.07 -11.70
C VAL A 221 -23.88 -13.71 -12.71
N PRO A 222 -24.63 -14.69 -13.24
CA PRO A 222 -25.60 -14.49 -14.33
C PRO A 222 -26.95 -13.91 -13.86
N ILE A 223 -26.99 -13.20 -12.74
CA ILE A 223 -28.20 -12.59 -12.17
C ILE A 223 -28.00 -11.09 -11.94
N SER A 224 -29.12 -10.38 -11.75
CA SER A 224 -29.10 -8.94 -11.48
C SER A 224 -29.91 -8.61 -10.22
N ILE A 225 -29.60 -7.48 -9.60
CA ILE A 225 -30.42 -6.86 -8.56
C ILE A 225 -31.84 -6.63 -9.12
N GLY A 226 -32.85 -6.99 -8.33
CA GLY A 226 -34.26 -6.93 -8.67
C GLY A 226 -34.84 -8.20 -9.31
N GLU A 227 -34.01 -9.19 -9.63
CA GLU A 227 -34.50 -10.48 -10.13
C GLU A 227 -35.32 -11.23 -9.08
N THR A 228 -36.35 -11.95 -9.50
CA THR A 228 -37.16 -12.71 -8.54
C THR A 228 -36.43 -13.96 -8.06
N LYS A 229 -36.73 -14.42 -6.84
CA LYS A 229 -36.19 -15.69 -6.29
C LYS A 229 -36.37 -16.86 -7.26
N ASN A 230 -37.55 -17.02 -7.85
CA ASN A 230 -37.82 -18.08 -8.84
C ASN A 230 -37.01 -17.88 -10.14
N GLY A 231 -36.77 -16.62 -10.54
CA GLY A 231 -35.88 -16.29 -11.65
C GLY A 231 -34.43 -16.72 -11.37
N VAL A 232 -33.94 -16.46 -10.16
CA VAL A 232 -32.62 -16.94 -9.72
C VAL A 232 -32.55 -18.46 -9.80
N TYR A 233 -33.54 -19.19 -9.27
CA TYR A 233 -33.58 -20.66 -9.36
C TYR A 233 -33.57 -21.18 -10.79
N LYS A 234 -34.28 -20.52 -11.69
CA LYS A 234 -34.29 -20.89 -13.12
C LYS A 234 -32.92 -20.69 -13.78
N ILE A 235 -32.16 -19.68 -13.36
CA ILE A 235 -30.86 -19.32 -13.96
C ILE A 235 -29.71 -20.11 -13.33
N MET A 236 -29.70 -20.24 -12.01
CA MET A 236 -28.58 -20.76 -11.23
C MET A 236 -28.82 -22.15 -10.64
N GLY A 237 -30.06 -22.67 -10.72
CA GLY A 237 -30.45 -23.92 -10.07
C GLY A 237 -30.83 -23.72 -8.60
N GLU A 238 -30.96 -24.83 -7.88
CA GLU A 238 -31.16 -24.80 -6.43
C GLU A 238 -29.87 -24.37 -5.70
N PRO A 239 -29.96 -23.62 -4.59
CA PRO A 239 -28.80 -23.25 -3.79
C PRO A 239 -28.20 -24.48 -3.10
N GLU A 240 -26.91 -24.38 -2.76
CA GLU A 240 -26.14 -25.48 -2.14
C GLU A 240 -26.53 -25.72 -0.68
N ASP A 241 -26.97 -24.68 0.00
CA ASP A 241 -27.40 -24.73 1.39
C ASP A 241 -28.83 -24.21 1.53
N THR A 242 -29.75 -25.13 1.83
CA THR A 242 -31.17 -24.82 2.10
C THR A 242 -31.45 -24.65 3.59
N ASN A 243 -30.47 -24.91 4.46
CA ASN A 243 -30.64 -24.94 5.91
C ASN A 243 -30.31 -23.61 6.58
N ILE A 244 -29.88 -22.60 5.83
CA ILE A 244 -29.68 -21.25 6.35
C ILE A 244 -31.06 -20.62 6.55
N PRO A 245 -31.48 -20.36 7.80
CA PRO A 245 -32.74 -19.68 8.06
C PRO A 245 -32.61 -18.26 7.51
N GLY A 246 -33.35 -17.95 6.46
CA GLY A 246 -33.36 -16.60 5.91
C GLY A 246 -33.55 -16.56 4.39
N LEU A 247 -33.25 -15.40 3.82
CA LEU A 247 -33.47 -15.08 2.42
C LEU A 247 -32.17 -15.07 1.60
N THR A 248 -31.11 -15.59 2.19
CA THR A 248 -29.80 -15.72 1.56
C THR A 248 -29.73 -17.06 0.83
N LEU A 249 -29.53 -17.00 -0.48
CA LEU A 249 -29.32 -18.15 -1.35
C LEU A 249 -27.81 -18.30 -1.60
N ARG A 250 -27.22 -19.42 -1.15
CA ARG A 250 -25.79 -19.69 -1.34
C ARG A 250 -25.54 -20.56 -2.56
N TYR A 251 -24.63 -20.13 -3.41
CA TYR A 251 -24.13 -20.87 -4.57
C TYR A 251 -22.60 -20.87 -4.56
N LYS A 252 -21.98 -21.84 -5.24
CA LYS A 252 -20.52 -21.89 -5.44
C LYS A 252 -19.90 -20.55 -5.87
N LYS A 253 -20.62 -19.81 -6.71
CA LYS A 253 -20.14 -18.57 -7.35
C LYS A 253 -20.50 -17.31 -6.57
N ALA A 254 -21.52 -17.32 -5.73
CA ALA A 254 -22.02 -16.12 -5.06
C ALA A 254 -22.96 -16.44 -3.90
N SER A 255 -23.03 -15.51 -2.96
CA SER A 255 -24.15 -15.36 -2.04
C SER A 255 -25.12 -14.30 -2.57
N ILE A 256 -26.42 -14.59 -2.52
CA ILE A 256 -27.49 -13.75 -3.05
C ILE A 256 -28.51 -13.51 -1.96
N GLU A 257 -28.77 -12.26 -1.60
CA GLU A 257 -29.83 -11.92 -0.65
C GLU A 257 -31.09 -11.49 -1.38
N VAL A 258 -32.23 -11.95 -0.87
CA VAL A 258 -33.56 -11.66 -1.43
C VAL A 258 -34.37 -10.93 -0.38
N ASP A 259 -35.14 -9.92 -0.76
CA ASP A 259 -36.07 -9.27 0.16
C ASP A 259 -37.27 -10.19 0.47
N GLU A 260 -37.72 -10.18 1.73
CA GLU A 260 -38.77 -11.10 2.20
C GLU A 260 -40.11 -10.82 1.55
N LYS A 261 -40.42 -9.55 1.36
CA LYS A 261 -41.76 -9.10 0.96
C LYS A 261 -41.92 -9.19 -0.54
N THR A 262 -40.94 -8.69 -1.28
CA THR A 262 -40.95 -8.61 -2.74
C THR A 262 -40.41 -9.88 -3.40
N LYS A 263 -39.69 -10.72 -2.65
CA LYS A 263 -39.01 -11.91 -3.17
C LYS A 263 -38.05 -11.59 -4.32
N LYS A 264 -37.46 -10.38 -4.30
CA LYS A 264 -36.49 -9.92 -5.29
C LYS A 264 -35.08 -9.85 -4.72
N VAL A 265 -34.08 -10.08 -5.55
CA VAL A 265 -32.66 -9.95 -5.20
C VAL A 265 -32.37 -8.51 -4.81
N ILE A 266 -31.85 -8.33 -3.60
CA ILE A 266 -31.43 -7.01 -3.07
C ILE A 266 -29.93 -6.91 -2.91
N ASP A 267 -29.23 -8.04 -2.74
CA ASP A 267 -27.77 -8.06 -2.66
C ASP A 267 -27.17 -9.23 -3.46
N ILE A 268 -26.00 -8.96 -4.06
CA ILE A 268 -25.17 -9.97 -4.71
C ILE A 268 -23.74 -9.81 -4.22
N SER A 269 -23.23 -10.86 -3.56
CA SER A 269 -21.84 -10.99 -3.12
C SER A 269 -21.18 -12.12 -3.89
N PRO A 270 -20.48 -11.85 -5.02
CA PRO A 270 -19.75 -12.89 -5.72
C PRO A 270 -18.67 -13.48 -4.81
N ASN A 271 -18.55 -14.81 -4.81
CA ASN A 271 -17.45 -15.50 -4.14
C ASN A 271 -16.20 -15.16 -4.93
N ALA A 272 -15.46 -14.16 -4.46
CA ALA A 272 -14.42 -13.52 -5.23
C ALA A 272 -13.36 -14.53 -5.68
N GLN A 273 -13.26 -14.77 -6.99
CA GLN A 273 -12.03 -15.26 -7.57
C GLN A 273 -11.09 -14.08 -7.77
N PHE A 274 -10.06 -14.02 -6.92
CA PHE A 274 -8.78 -13.32 -7.12
C PHE A 274 -8.82 -11.97 -7.87
N TYR A 275 -9.64 -11.01 -7.43
CA TYR A 275 -9.47 -9.64 -7.89
C TYR A 275 -8.13 -9.12 -7.34
N GLN A 276 -7.14 -8.94 -8.19
CA GLN A 276 -5.81 -8.45 -7.77
C GLN A 276 -5.78 -6.93 -7.65
N ALA A 277 -6.84 -6.30 -7.17
CA ALA A 277 -6.91 -4.86 -7.01
C ALA A 277 -6.50 -4.46 -5.59
N SER A 278 -5.81 -3.34 -5.43
CA SER A 278 -5.58 -2.76 -4.12
C SER A 278 -6.58 -1.64 -3.84
N PHE A 279 -6.75 -1.28 -2.57
CA PHE A 279 -7.58 -0.15 -2.13
C PHE A 279 -7.33 1.12 -2.95
N VAL A 280 -6.05 1.37 -3.17
CA VAL A 280 -5.51 2.50 -3.92
C VAL A 280 -5.89 2.42 -5.38
N THR A 281 -5.79 1.23 -5.99
CA THR A 281 -6.18 1.02 -7.39
C THR A 281 -7.64 1.40 -7.58
N VAL A 282 -8.51 0.96 -6.67
CA VAL A 282 -9.95 1.20 -6.74
C VAL A 282 -10.23 2.70 -6.64
N LYS A 283 -9.72 3.40 -5.62
CA LYS A 283 -9.88 4.85 -5.48
C LYS A 283 -9.34 5.63 -6.68
N ASN A 284 -8.15 5.27 -7.17
CA ASN A 284 -7.58 5.94 -8.33
C ASN A 284 -8.35 5.68 -9.63
N THR A 285 -9.05 4.55 -9.73
CA THR A 285 -9.80 4.16 -10.94
C THR A 285 -11.21 4.74 -10.95
N LEU A 286 -11.87 4.77 -9.79
CA LEU A 286 -13.27 5.16 -9.66
C LEU A 286 -13.48 6.57 -9.09
N GLY A 287 -12.45 7.19 -8.53
CA GLY A 287 -12.53 8.50 -7.88
C GLY A 287 -12.78 8.40 -6.38
N GLU A 288 -13.28 9.48 -5.78
CA GLU A 288 -13.62 9.50 -4.36
C GLU A 288 -14.86 8.63 -4.08
N PRO A 289 -14.81 7.75 -3.06
CA PRO A 289 -15.96 6.93 -2.69
C PRO A 289 -17.05 7.79 -2.03
N TYR A 290 -18.31 7.33 -2.15
CA TYR A 290 -19.43 7.94 -1.43
C TYR A 290 -19.32 7.70 0.08
N LYS A 291 -18.78 6.53 0.46
CA LYS A 291 -18.62 6.11 1.85
C LYS A 291 -17.29 5.39 2.01
N GLU A 292 -16.54 5.76 3.04
CA GLU A 292 -15.29 5.10 3.43
C GLU A 292 -15.35 4.83 4.94
N GLU A 293 -15.32 3.54 5.31
CA GLU A 293 -15.36 3.10 6.70
C GLU A 293 -14.07 2.39 7.06
N GLN A 294 -13.53 2.72 8.24
CA GLN A 294 -12.46 1.97 8.88
C GLN A 294 -13.05 1.25 10.09
N LYS A 295 -13.30 -0.06 9.96
CA LYS A 295 -13.90 -0.84 11.05
C LYS A 295 -12.85 -1.03 12.17
N GLN A 296 -13.03 -0.37 13.32
CA GLN A 296 -12.02 -0.35 14.40
C GLN A 296 -11.57 -1.73 14.92
N LYS A 297 -12.36 -2.78 14.73
CA LYS A 297 -12.06 -4.16 15.19
C LYS A 297 -11.52 -5.08 14.11
N VAL A 298 -11.61 -4.70 12.84
CA VAL A 298 -11.15 -5.47 11.69
C VAL A 298 -10.44 -4.46 10.82
N THR A 299 -9.11 -4.51 10.75
CA THR A 299 -8.26 -3.47 10.12
C THR A 299 -8.56 -3.17 8.65
N SER A 300 -9.57 -3.83 8.07
CA SER A 300 -10.07 -3.79 6.71
C SER A 300 -10.84 -2.51 6.41
N PRO A 301 -10.32 -1.60 5.55
CA PRO A 301 -11.13 -0.52 5.03
C PRO A 301 -12.23 -1.08 4.13
N VAL A 302 -13.36 -0.39 4.15
CA VAL A 302 -14.51 -0.65 3.28
C VAL A 302 -14.81 0.64 2.54
N ILE A 303 -14.92 0.58 1.21
CA ILE A 303 -15.33 1.74 0.41
C ILE A 303 -16.52 1.39 -0.47
N SER A 304 -17.48 2.30 -0.52
CA SER A 304 -18.70 2.16 -1.32
C SER A 304 -18.83 3.26 -2.35
N TYR A 305 -19.31 2.89 -3.54
CA TYR A 305 -19.63 3.80 -4.64
C TYR A 305 -21.10 3.65 -5.04
N ARG A 306 -21.77 4.78 -5.29
CA ARG A 306 -23.15 4.78 -5.75
C ARG A 306 -23.24 4.85 -7.27
N PHE A 307 -24.11 4.02 -7.83
CA PHE A 307 -24.42 3.96 -9.25
C PHE A 307 -25.94 4.02 -9.46
N GLY A 308 -26.51 5.22 -9.31
CA GLY A 308 -27.96 5.40 -9.32
C GLY A 308 -28.58 4.78 -8.06
N LYS A 309 -29.45 3.79 -8.25
CA LYS A 309 -30.11 3.05 -7.16
C LYS A 309 -29.30 1.87 -6.61
N TYR A 310 -28.06 1.71 -7.04
CA TYR A 310 -27.20 0.60 -6.60
C TYR A 310 -25.99 1.12 -5.82
N GLU A 311 -25.56 0.37 -4.81
CA GLU A 311 -24.33 0.59 -4.06
C GLU A 311 -23.36 -0.56 -4.30
N LEU A 312 -22.17 -0.24 -4.82
CA LEU A 312 -21.06 -1.19 -4.97
C LEU A 312 -20.08 -0.99 -3.82
N THR A 313 -19.97 -2.00 -2.97
CA THR A 313 -19.06 -2.04 -1.82
C THR A 313 -17.85 -2.90 -2.14
N PHE A 314 -16.65 -2.38 -1.86
CA PHE A 314 -15.38 -3.11 -1.94
C PHE A 314 -14.86 -3.36 -0.53
N PHE A 315 -14.52 -4.62 -0.24
CA PHE A 315 -13.93 -5.04 1.04
C PHE A 315 -12.45 -5.33 0.84
N PHE A 316 -11.60 -4.84 1.73
CA PHE A 316 -10.15 -5.03 1.63
C PHE A 316 -9.57 -5.73 2.84
N PHE A 317 -8.55 -6.57 2.65
CA PHE A 317 -7.86 -7.26 3.71
C PHE A 317 -6.52 -6.59 4.07
N THR A 318 -6.19 -6.58 5.36
CA THR A 318 -5.16 -5.73 5.98
C THR A 318 -4.38 -6.49 7.04
N GLU A 319 -3.89 -7.68 6.72
CA GLU A 319 -3.17 -8.45 7.73
C GLU A 319 -1.77 -7.91 8.06
N SER A 320 -1.20 -7.03 7.24
CA SER A 320 0.09 -6.35 7.55
C SER A 320 0.57 -5.36 6.50
N SER A 321 -0.14 -5.22 5.38
CA SER A 321 0.23 -4.29 4.31
C SER A 321 -0.39 -2.92 4.55
N SER A 322 0.39 -1.87 4.32
CA SER A 322 -0.11 -0.49 4.22
C SER A 322 -0.91 -0.23 2.93
N ASN A 323 -1.03 -1.23 2.05
CA ASN A 323 -1.88 -1.20 0.87
C ASN A 323 -2.81 -2.44 0.91
N PRO A 324 -4.02 -2.27 1.46
CA PRO A 324 -5.01 -3.34 1.57
C PRO A 324 -5.35 -3.94 0.20
N GLU A 325 -5.44 -5.27 0.12
CA GLU A 325 -5.81 -5.98 -1.10
C GLU A 325 -7.31 -6.28 -1.12
N LEU A 326 -7.94 -6.21 -2.29
CA LEU A 326 -9.35 -6.46 -2.45
C LEU A 326 -9.65 -7.92 -2.08
N SER A 327 -10.48 -8.11 -1.06
CA SER A 327 -10.91 -9.42 -0.57
C SER A 327 -12.29 -9.81 -1.09
N GLY A 328 -13.10 -8.84 -1.48
CA GLY A 328 -14.43 -9.10 -2.01
C GLY A 328 -15.13 -7.84 -2.50
N ILE A 329 -16.23 -8.05 -3.20
CA ILE A 329 -17.17 -6.98 -3.57
C ILE A 329 -18.59 -7.41 -3.21
N MET A 330 -19.46 -6.45 -3.01
CA MET A 330 -20.90 -6.66 -2.86
C MET A 330 -21.63 -5.56 -3.62
N LEU A 331 -22.69 -5.94 -4.32
CA LEU A 331 -23.59 -5.01 -4.98
C LEU A 331 -24.95 -5.08 -4.30
N SER A 332 -25.49 -3.93 -3.93
CA SER A 332 -26.71 -3.78 -3.15
C SER A 332 -27.70 -2.84 -3.83
N GLU A 333 -29.00 -3.08 -3.68
CA GLU A 333 -30.04 -2.07 -3.94
C GLU A 333 -30.07 -1.06 -2.79
N ILE A 334 -30.10 0.23 -3.12
CA ILE A 334 -30.28 1.29 -2.12
C ILE A 334 -31.78 1.41 -1.89
N GLU A 335 -32.24 1.16 -0.66
CA GLU A 335 -33.62 1.43 -0.27
C GLU A 335 -33.95 2.90 -0.53
N SER A 336 -35.00 3.14 -1.32
CA SER A 336 -35.54 4.48 -1.50
C SER A 336 -36.23 4.87 -0.21
N GLN A 337 -35.56 5.71 0.60
CA GLN A 337 -36.14 6.28 1.82
C GLN A 337 -37.36 7.15 1.52
#